data_AF-A0A355M6U4-F1
#
_entry.id   AF-A0A355M6U4-F1
#
_cell.length_a   1.000
_cell.length_b   1.000
_cell.length_c   1.000
_cell.angle_alpha   90.00
_cell.angle_beta   90.00
_cell.angle_gamma   90.00
#
_symmetry.space_group_name_H-M   'P 1'
#
loop_
_entity.id
_entity.type
_entity.pdbx_description
1 polymer ?
#
loop_
_entity_poly.entity_id
_entity_poly.type
_entity_poly.pdbx_seq_one_letter_code
_entity_poly.pdbx_strand_id
1 'polypeptide(L)'
;MKKGAGIAINKDPEKLYREGFKHKESLYKYACRLVFENIKPYLRHAIVVIDKSGDYDFRSQLGKYLRTKAEIDHEMVKKIKMQESHLNNLLQMADYICSIISRKIQKKSDTIDYRKFISSKEVYIQVWPK
;
A
#
# COMPACT_ATOMS: atom_id res chain seq x y z
N MET A 1 -7.14 18.68 -4.01
CA MET A 1 -7.05 17.27 -4.42
C MET A 1 -7.47 16.40 -3.23
N LYS A 2 -8.54 15.60 -3.33
CA LYS A 2 -8.95 14.69 -2.24
C LYS A 2 -7.84 13.64 -2.08
N LYS A 3 -7.03 13.73 -1.03
CA LYS A 3 -5.97 12.75 -0.74
C LYS A 3 -6.64 11.42 -0.34
N GLY A 4 -6.30 10.34 -1.03
CA GLY A 4 -6.73 8.99 -0.66
C GLY A 4 -5.94 8.45 0.52
N ALA A 5 -6.41 7.38 1.15
CA ALA A 5 -5.60 6.62 2.10
C ALA A 5 -5.29 5.19 1.63
N GLY A 6 -5.70 4.82 0.41
CA GLY A 6 -5.30 3.55 -0.22
C GLY A 6 -5.05 3.68 -1.73
N ILE A 7 -4.22 2.77 -2.26
CA ILE A 7 -3.92 2.61 -3.68
C ILE A 7 -4.34 1.21 -4.12
N ALA A 8 -5.07 1.12 -5.23
CA ALA A 8 -5.34 -0.14 -5.92
C ALA A 8 -4.62 -0.15 -7.27
N ILE A 9 -3.74 -1.13 -7.47
CA ILE A 9 -3.01 -1.27 -8.74
C ILE A 9 -3.90 -1.97 -9.77
N ASN A 10 -4.26 -1.26 -10.83
CA ASN A 10 -4.91 -1.82 -12.01
C ASN A 10 -3.86 -2.62 -12.80
N LYS A 11 -4.09 -3.92 -12.95
CA LYS A 11 -3.19 -4.87 -13.62
C LYS A 11 -3.56 -5.12 -15.08
N ASP A 12 -4.45 -4.31 -15.65
CA ASP A 12 -4.75 -4.30 -17.07
C ASP A 12 -3.45 -4.12 -17.88
N PRO A 13 -3.06 -5.11 -18.71
CA PRO A 13 -1.82 -5.06 -19.50
C PRO A 13 -1.75 -3.85 -20.44
N GLU A 14 -2.89 -3.34 -20.91
CA GLU A 14 -2.96 -2.15 -21.77
C GLU A 14 -2.67 -0.86 -21.01
N LYS A 15 -2.71 -0.89 -19.68
CA LYS A 15 -2.50 0.28 -18.81
C LYS A 15 -1.19 0.19 -18.03
N LEU A 16 -0.73 -1.02 -17.71
CA LEU A 16 0.47 -1.27 -16.93
C LEU A 16 1.63 -1.77 -17.81
N TYR A 17 2.01 -0.98 -18.82
CA TYR A 17 3.05 -1.33 -19.80
C TYR A 17 4.22 -0.34 -19.74
N ARG A 18 5.24 -0.61 -18.91
CA ARG A 18 6.54 0.10 -18.93
C ARG A 18 7.63 -0.85 -18.48
N GLU A 19 8.88 -0.58 -18.86
CA GLU A 19 10.06 -1.40 -18.50
C GLU A 19 10.15 -1.63 -16.99
N GLY A 20 9.91 -0.59 -16.19
CA GLY A 20 9.92 -0.67 -14.73
C GLY A 20 8.85 -1.59 -14.13
N PHE A 21 7.81 -1.97 -14.89
CA PHE A 21 6.75 -2.90 -14.43
C PHE A 21 7.01 -4.34 -14.84
N LYS A 22 8.03 -4.60 -15.67
CA LYS A 22 8.52 -5.96 -15.93
C LYS A 22 9.19 -6.57 -14.70
N HIS A 23 9.70 -5.73 -13.80
CA HIS A 23 10.33 -6.15 -12.55
C HIS A 23 9.39 -5.96 -11.36
N LYS A 24 8.97 -7.07 -10.74
CA LYS A 24 8.04 -7.08 -9.59
C LYS A 24 8.49 -6.14 -8.46
N GLU A 25 9.79 -6.12 -8.17
CA GLU A 25 10.37 -5.28 -7.12
C GLU A 25 10.26 -3.78 -7.40
N SER A 26 10.46 -3.38 -8.65
CA SER A 26 10.32 -1.99 -9.09
C SER A 26 8.87 -1.52 -8.99
N LEU A 27 7.92 -2.38 -9.40
CA LEU A 27 6.49 -2.12 -9.22
C LEU A 27 6.13 -2.02 -7.73
N TYR A 28 6.68 -2.89 -6.88
CA TYR A 28 6.43 -2.86 -5.44
C TYR A 28 6.93 -1.57 -4.79
N LYS A 29 8.19 -1.17 -5.07
CA LYS A 29 8.77 0.11 -4.62
C LYS A 29 7.87 1.28 -5.04
N TYR A 30 7.44 1.30 -6.29
CA TYR A 30 6.57 2.34 -6.83
C TYR A 30 5.20 2.38 -6.14
N ALA A 31 4.55 1.22 -5.93
CA ALA A 31 3.27 1.13 -5.23
C ALA A 31 3.38 1.63 -3.78
N CYS A 32 4.44 1.24 -3.06
CA CYS A 32 4.69 1.77 -1.72
C CYS A 32 4.87 3.30 -1.74
N ARG A 33 5.61 3.86 -2.69
CA ARG A 33 5.75 5.32 -2.81
C ARG A 33 4.40 6.01 -2.99
N LEU A 34 3.54 5.51 -3.87
CA LEU A 34 2.19 6.07 -4.07
C LEU A 34 1.36 6.07 -2.78
N VAL A 35 1.43 4.98 -2.00
CA VAL A 35 0.75 4.90 -0.70
C VAL A 35 1.30 5.96 0.25
N PHE A 36 2.63 6.04 0.40
CA PHE A 36 3.28 7.01 1.28
C PHE A 36 2.96 8.45 0.93
N GLU A 37 2.95 8.80 -0.36
CA GLU A 37 2.56 10.13 -0.86
C GLU A 37 1.12 10.51 -0.44
N ASN A 38 0.21 9.54 -0.50
CA ASN A 38 -1.18 9.71 -0.12
C ASN A 38 -1.38 9.84 1.39
N ILE A 39 -0.62 9.08 2.18
CA ILE A 39 -0.74 9.06 3.64
C ILE A 39 0.19 10.03 4.37
N LYS A 40 1.02 10.83 3.68
CA LYS A 40 1.95 11.82 4.28
C LYS A 40 1.33 12.61 5.46
N PRO A 41 0.09 13.14 5.39
CA PRO A 41 -0.50 13.89 6.50
C PRO A 41 -0.68 13.09 7.80
N TYR A 42 -0.71 11.76 7.72
CA TYR A 42 -0.90 10.85 8.85
C TYR A 42 0.42 10.27 9.38
N LEU A 43 1.55 10.63 8.78
CA LEU A 43 2.82 9.98 9.08
C LEU A 43 3.58 10.60 10.26
N ARG A 44 3.14 11.68 10.90
CA ARG A 44 3.91 12.34 11.99
C ARG A 44 4.27 11.35 13.12
N HIS A 45 5.57 11.16 13.33
CA HIS A 45 6.20 10.19 14.24
C HIS A 45 5.70 8.74 14.10
N ALA A 46 5.23 8.35 12.92
CA ALA A 46 4.64 7.04 12.71
C ALA A 46 5.68 5.92 12.71
N ILE A 47 5.26 4.75 13.20
CA ILE A 47 5.92 3.47 12.92
C ILE A 47 5.14 2.81 11.79
N VAL A 48 5.75 2.70 10.61
CA VAL A 48 5.14 2.01 9.48
C VAL A 48 5.53 0.53 9.53
N VAL A 49 4.54 -0.35 9.50
CA VAL A 49 4.74 -1.79 9.36
C VAL A 49 4.28 -2.20 7.97
N ILE A 50 5.17 -2.87 7.23
CA ILE A 50 4.91 -3.38 5.88
C ILE A 50 4.98 -4.91 5.94
N ASP A 51 4.14 -5.59 5.18
CA ASP A 51 4.26 -7.03 5.01
C ASP A 51 5.62 -7.39 4.40
N LYS A 52 6.23 -8.45 4.92
CA LYS A 52 7.59 -8.82 4.55
C LYS A 52 7.57 -9.45 3.16
N SER A 53 8.31 -8.83 2.24
CA SER A 53 8.45 -9.30 0.86
C SER A 53 9.90 -9.18 0.40
N GLY A 54 10.35 -10.10 -0.46
CA GLY A 54 11.70 -10.08 -1.04
C GLY A 54 12.81 -10.48 -0.06
N ASP A 55 14.03 -10.45 -0.55
CA ASP A 55 15.23 -10.78 0.24
C ASP A 55 15.65 -9.64 1.17
N TYR A 56 16.77 -9.79 1.87
CA TYR A 56 17.29 -8.75 2.76
C TYR A 56 17.67 -7.46 2.02
N ASP A 57 18.29 -7.59 0.85
CA ASP A 57 18.80 -6.45 0.08
C ASP A 57 17.65 -5.61 -0.47
N PHE A 58 16.63 -6.25 -1.03
CA PHE A 58 15.40 -5.59 -1.48
C PHE A 58 14.75 -4.79 -0.35
N ARG A 59 14.62 -5.40 0.83
CA ARG A 59 14.01 -4.76 2.01
C ARG A 59 14.80 -3.53 2.47
N SER A 60 16.13 -3.63 2.49
CA SER A 60 17.02 -2.50 2.79
C SER A 60 16.86 -1.38 1.76
N GLN A 61 16.89 -1.73 0.47
CA GLN A 61 16.70 -0.79 -0.63
C GLN A 61 15.34 -0.11 -0.60
N LEU A 62 14.27 -0.83 -0.26
CA LEU A 62 12.92 -0.25 -0.17
C LEU A 62 12.84 0.82 0.93
N GLY A 63 13.44 0.56 2.10
CA GLY A 63 13.51 1.57 3.16
C GLY A 63 14.22 2.86 2.73
N LYS A 64 15.39 2.72 2.09
CA LYS A 64 16.14 3.87 1.53
C LYS A 64 15.35 4.58 0.43
N TYR A 65 14.77 3.81 -0.48
CA TYR A 65 13.96 4.32 -1.58
C TYR A 65 12.79 5.15 -1.09
N LEU A 66 12.04 4.69 -0.08
CA LEU A 66 10.90 5.44 0.45
C LEU A 66 11.33 6.75 1.10
N ARG A 67 12.41 6.73 1.90
CA ARG A 67 12.97 7.97 2.50
C ARG A 67 13.31 9.01 1.46
N THR A 68 13.94 8.61 0.36
CA THR A 68 14.34 9.55 -0.69
C THR A 68 13.21 9.94 -1.63
N LYS A 69 12.45 8.96 -2.14
CA LYS A 69 11.49 9.16 -3.25
C LYS A 69 10.08 9.51 -2.80
N ALA A 70 9.69 9.14 -1.58
CA ALA A 70 8.46 9.64 -0.97
C ALA A 70 8.72 10.89 -0.11
N GLU A 71 9.96 11.39 -0.04
CA GLU A 71 10.36 12.56 0.76
C GLU A 71 9.83 12.47 2.21
N ILE A 72 10.12 11.34 2.85
CA ILE A 72 9.79 11.12 4.27
C ILE A 72 11.06 11.24 5.10
N ASP A 73 11.01 12.07 6.12
CA ASP A 73 12.10 12.24 7.09
C ASP A 73 11.82 11.43 8.38
N HIS A 74 12.65 11.66 9.40
CA HIS A 74 12.53 11.03 10.71
C HIS A 74 11.43 11.63 11.59
N GLU A 75 11.02 12.88 11.35
CA GLU A 75 9.92 13.51 12.07
C GLU A 75 8.58 12.97 11.62
N MET A 76 8.46 12.67 10.32
CA MET A 76 7.40 11.84 9.78
C MET A 76 7.61 10.40 10.27
N VAL A 77 8.48 9.63 9.62
CA VAL A 77 8.55 8.20 9.88
C VAL A 77 9.68 7.87 10.84
N LYS A 78 9.30 7.63 12.10
CA LYS A 78 10.23 7.18 13.15
C LYS A 78 10.92 5.89 12.75
N LYS A 79 10.15 4.90 12.27
CA LYS A 79 10.69 3.58 11.90
C LYS A 79 9.84 2.92 10.82
N ILE A 80 10.49 2.26 9.88
CA ILE A 80 9.88 1.30 8.96
C ILE A 80 10.25 -0.10 9.43
N LYS A 81 9.26 -0.96 9.65
CA LYS A 81 9.43 -2.37 10.01
C LYS A 81 8.84 -3.24 8.90
N MET A 82 9.48 -4.36 8.61
CA MET A 82 8.95 -5.39 7.73
C MET A 82 8.78 -6.67 8.53
N GLN A 83 7.57 -7.20 8.59
CA GLN A 83 7.22 -8.32 9.45
C GLN A 83 6.36 -9.34 8.68
N GLU A 84 6.44 -10.60 9.09
CA GLU A 84 5.60 -11.66 8.54
C GLU A 84 4.14 -11.40 8.92
N SER A 85 3.24 -11.30 7.93
CA SER A 85 1.81 -11.08 8.17
C SER A 85 1.18 -12.12 9.10
N HIS A 86 1.51 -13.40 8.96
CA HIS A 86 0.97 -14.47 9.82
C HIS A 86 1.35 -14.34 11.30
N LEU A 87 2.36 -13.52 11.65
CA LEU A 87 2.77 -13.24 13.03
C LEU A 87 2.34 -11.85 13.51
N ASN A 88 1.60 -11.09 12.72
CA ASN A 88 1.25 -9.71 13.02
C ASN A 88 -0.24 -9.41 12.71
N ASN A 89 -1.04 -9.23 13.77
CA ASN A 89 -2.47 -8.94 13.67
C ASN A 89 -2.78 -7.62 12.93
N LEU A 90 -1.91 -6.61 13.00
CA LEU A 90 -2.10 -5.35 12.26
C LEU A 90 -1.95 -5.56 10.75
N LEU A 91 -0.97 -6.37 10.35
CA LEU A 91 -0.79 -6.73 8.94
C LEU A 91 -1.95 -7.59 8.43
N GLN A 92 -2.40 -8.58 9.21
CA GLN A 92 -3.59 -9.38 8.86
C GLN A 92 -4.84 -8.52 8.70
N MET A 93 -5.04 -7.53 9.58
CA MET A 93 -6.15 -6.59 9.46
C MET A 93 -6.02 -5.72 8.21
N ALA A 94 -4.80 -5.25 7.88
CA ALA A 94 -4.54 -4.50 6.66
C ALA A 94 -4.85 -5.36 5.40
N ASP A 95 -4.42 -6.62 5.38
CA ASP A 95 -4.70 -7.57 4.29
C ASP A 95 -6.20 -7.86 4.13
N TYR A 96 -6.92 -7.99 5.25
CA TYR A 96 -8.37 -8.13 5.23
C TYR A 96 -9.06 -6.90 4.61
N ILE A 97 -8.67 -5.69 5.03
CA ILE A 97 -9.21 -4.43 4.46
C ILE A 97 -8.92 -4.35 2.95
N CYS A 98 -7.68 -4.66 2.54
CA CYS A 98 -7.28 -4.71 1.14
C CYS A 98 -8.12 -5.72 0.33
N SER A 99 -8.44 -6.87 0.93
CA SER A 99 -9.27 -7.91 0.30
C SER A 99 -10.71 -7.43 0.05
N ILE A 100 -11.31 -6.72 1.00
CA ILE A 100 -12.65 -6.13 0.84
C ILE A 100 -12.65 -5.06 -0.25
N ILE A 101 -11.66 -4.17 -0.24
CA ILE A 101 -11.51 -3.11 -1.25
C ILE A 101 -11.36 -3.72 -2.65
N SER A 102 -10.54 -4.77 -2.78
CA SER A 102 -10.34 -5.49 -4.06
C SER A 102 -11.65 -6.07 -4.59
N ARG A 103 -12.45 -6.71 -3.72
CA ARG A 103 -13.77 -7.25 -4.09
C ARG A 103 -14.73 -6.16 -4.56
N LYS A 104 -14.75 -5.01 -3.89
CA LYS A 104 -15.54 -3.84 -4.27
C LYS A 104 -15.17 -3.32 -5.66
N ILE A 105 -13.87 -3.16 -5.93
CA ILE A 105 -13.38 -2.71 -7.24
C ILE A 105 -13.76 -3.71 -8.33
N GLN A 106 -13.67 -5.01 -8.05
CA GLN A 106 -14.07 -6.09 -8.95
C GLN A 106 -15.59 -6.30 -9.06
N LYS A 107 -16.40 -5.52 -8.34
CA LYS A 107 -17.88 -5.61 -8.32
C LYS A 107 -18.40 -7.01 -7.96
N LYS A 108 -17.73 -7.71 -7.02
CA LYS A 108 -18.21 -9.03 -6.56
C LYS A 108 -19.52 -8.89 -5.77
N SER A 109 -20.44 -9.84 -5.94
CA SER A 109 -21.77 -9.85 -5.31
C SER A 109 -21.72 -9.89 -3.78
N ASP A 110 -20.74 -10.59 -3.22
CA ASP A 110 -20.54 -10.77 -1.77
C ASP A 110 -19.87 -9.58 -1.08
N THR A 111 -19.53 -8.51 -1.81
CA THR A 111 -18.83 -7.35 -1.24
C THR A 111 -19.61 -6.71 -0.07
N ILE A 112 -20.95 -6.72 -0.14
CA ILE A 112 -21.82 -6.07 0.86
C ILE A 112 -21.62 -6.70 2.24
N ASP A 113 -21.50 -8.03 2.30
CA ASP A 113 -21.38 -8.79 3.54
C ASP A 113 -20.13 -8.45 4.34
N TYR A 114 -19.04 -8.13 3.65
CA TYR A 114 -17.77 -7.77 4.27
C TYR A 114 -17.61 -6.26 4.48
N ARG A 115 -18.16 -5.45 3.57
CA ARG A 115 -18.02 -3.98 3.63
C ARG A 115 -18.70 -3.38 4.87
N LYS A 116 -19.75 -4.03 5.40
CA LYS A 116 -20.43 -3.56 6.63
C LYS A 116 -19.46 -3.29 7.79
N PHE A 117 -18.40 -4.10 7.92
CA PHE A 117 -17.42 -3.99 8.99
C PHE A 117 -16.47 -2.78 8.87
N ILE A 118 -16.25 -2.28 7.64
CA ILE A 118 -15.27 -1.21 7.38
C ILE A 118 -15.90 0.07 6.84
N SER A 119 -17.20 0.05 6.55
CA SER A 119 -17.93 1.14 5.89
C SER A 119 -17.81 2.49 6.60
N SER A 120 -17.82 2.50 7.93
CA SER A 120 -17.70 3.72 8.75
C SER A 120 -16.27 4.31 8.78
N LYS A 121 -15.29 3.55 8.28
CA LYS A 121 -13.86 3.92 8.23
C LYS A 121 -13.33 3.94 6.80
N GLU A 122 -14.21 3.81 5.79
CA GLU A 122 -13.79 3.81 4.40
C GLU A 122 -13.15 5.15 4.03
N VAL A 123 -11.95 5.06 3.49
CA VAL A 123 -11.19 6.18 2.95
C VAL A 123 -11.26 6.17 1.43
N TYR A 124 -10.94 7.30 0.80
CA TYR A 124 -10.83 7.35 -0.66
C TYR A 124 -9.71 6.40 -1.15
N ILE A 125 -10.06 5.55 -2.12
CA ILE A 125 -9.14 4.62 -2.78
C ILE A 125 -8.85 5.16 -4.17
N GLN A 126 -7.56 5.33 -4.47
CA GLN A 126 -7.10 5.69 -5.81
C GLN A 126 -6.77 4.43 -6.59
N VAL A 127 -7.43 4.24 -7.73
CA VAL A 127 -7.05 3.21 -8.70
C VAL A 127 -5.97 3.78 -9.61
N TRP A 128 -4.88 3.04 -9.80
CA TRP A 128 -3.74 3.45 -10.63
C TRP A 128 -3.16 2.24 -11.40
N PRO A 129 -2.76 2.35 -12.67
CA PRO A 129 -2.97 3.49 -13.56
C PRO A 129 -4.46 3.72 -13.82
N LYS A 130 -4.82 4.96 -14.20
CA LYS A 130 -6.21 5.29 -14.57
C LYS A 130 -6.61 4.55 -15.84
#